data_AF-A0A7Y2GIM2-F1
#
_entry.id   AF-A0A7Y2GIM2-F1
#
_cell.length_a   1.000
_cell.length_b   1.000
_cell.length_c   1.000
_cell.angle_alpha   90.00
_cell.angle_beta   90.00
_cell.angle_gamma   90.00
#
_symmetry.space_group_name_H-M   'P 1'
#
loop_
_entity.id
_entity.type
_entity.pdbx_description
1 polymer ?
#
loop_
_entity_poly.entity_id
_entity_poly.type
_entity_poly.pdbx_seq_one_letter_code
_entity_poly.pdbx_strand_id
1 'polypeptide(L)'
;MSVTFQCPSCSRTLLYSSGDESFQICRLCGSKIIVPSTTIHENDLRKPGGVGPSLEALRNLKLAEIQSELNAGRKIEAIKLFRESFKADLSTAKDAVEMMQSGARIPGKALSKVAPEKPVEQKIHTNVPVNQDKGNSSRIATTIFWMIVIFGIAIAVRIFSE
;
A
#
# COMPACT_ATOMS: atom_id res chain seq x y z
N MET A 1 -14.48 -32.66 2.73
CA MET A 1 -15.35 -33.76 2.29
C MET A 1 -14.74 -34.33 1.03
N SER A 2 -14.60 -35.65 0.88
CA SER A 2 -14.05 -36.23 -0.35
C SER A 2 -15.18 -36.63 -1.30
N VAL A 3 -15.01 -36.35 -2.58
CA VAL A 3 -15.95 -36.73 -3.65
C VAL A 3 -15.28 -37.78 -4.51
N THR A 4 -16.04 -38.81 -4.88
CA THR A 4 -15.57 -39.83 -5.82
C THR A 4 -16.11 -39.51 -7.21
N PHE A 5 -15.27 -39.65 -8.24
CA PHE A 5 -15.70 -39.56 -9.63
C PHE A 5 -14.94 -40.58 -10.49
N GLN A 6 -15.50 -40.92 -11.65
CA GLN A 6 -14.87 -41.85 -12.58
C GLN A 6 -14.07 -41.09 -13.64
N CYS A 7 -12.86 -41.57 -13.92
CA CYS A 7 -12.07 -41.05 -15.03
C CYS A 7 -12.76 -41.38 -16.37
N PRO A 8 -13.00 -40.39 -17.26
CA PRO A 8 -13.64 -40.64 -18.55
C PRO A 8 -12.77 -41.47 -19.51
N SER A 9 -11.45 -41.47 -19.32
CA SER A 9 -10.52 -42.18 -20.22
C SER A 9 -10.26 -43.64 -19.81
N CYS A 10 -10.36 -43.99 -18.53
CA CYS A 10 -10.03 -45.34 -18.04
C CYS A 10 -11.01 -45.92 -17.02
N SER A 11 -12.13 -45.25 -16.76
CA SER A 11 -13.20 -45.66 -15.83
C SER A 11 -12.79 -45.87 -14.36
N ARG A 12 -11.56 -45.50 -13.98
CA ARG A 12 -11.07 -45.67 -12.61
C ARG A 12 -11.72 -44.67 -11.66
N THR A 13 -12.13 -45.14 -10.50
CA THR A 13 -12.58 -44.29 -9.39
C THR A 13 -11.42 -43.45 -8.86
N LEU A 14 -11.59 -42.13 -8.91
CA LEU A 14 -10.68 -41.13 -8.36
C LEU A 14 -11.32 -40.53 -7.12
N LEU A 15 -10.49 -40.32 -6.10
CA LEU A 15 -10.86 -39.67 -4.85
C LEU A 15 -10.37 -38.24 -4.90
N TYR A 16 -11.27 -37.29 -4.77
CA TYR A 16 -10.93 -35.88 -4.67
C TYR A 16 -11.22 -35.37 -3.28
N SER A 17 -10.18 -34.90 -2.61
CA SER A 17 -10.31 -34.15 -1.37
C SER A 17 -10.45 -32.69 -1.72
N SER A 18 -11.46 -32.03 -1.17
CA SER A 18 -11.64 -30.63 -1.45
C SER A 18 -10.52 -29.78 -0.85
N GLY A 19 -9.95 -28.89 -1.68
CA GLY A 19 -8.76 -28.09 -1.36
C GLY A 19 -7.60 -28.28 -2.34
N ASP A 20 -7.68 -29.28 -3.22
CA ASP A 20 -6.68 -29.55 -4.25
C ASP A 20 -6.93 -28.74 -5.54
N GLU A 21 -5.93 -28.71 -6.43
CA GLU A 21 -6.00 -27.98 -7.72
C GLU A 21 -7.18 -28.45 -8.59
N SER A 22 -7.75 -27.54 -9.39
CA SER A 22 -8.89 -27.80 -10.30
C SER A 22 -8.61 -28.82 -11.40
N PHE A 23 -7.39 -29.38 -11.44
CA PHE A 23 -6.97 -30.42 -12.35
C PHE A 23 -6.26 -31.52 -11.58
N GLN A 24 -6.62 -32.76 -11.85
CA GLN A 24 -5.88 -33.93 -11.37
C GLN A 24 -5.46 -34.80 -12.54
N ILE A 25 -4.25 -35.34 -12.44
CA ILE A 25 -3.72 -36.31 -13.38
C ILE A 25 -4.11 -37.70 -12.88
N CYS A 26 -4.82 -38.47 -13.71
CA CYS A 26 -5.09 -39.86 -13.40
C CYS A 26 -3.76 -40.65 -13.42
N ARG A 27 -3.37 -41.26 -12.30
CA ARG A 27 -2.13 -42.05 -12.23
C ARG A 27 -2.15 -43.34 -13.06
N LEU A 28 -3.33 -43.76 -13.54
CA LEU A 28 -3.49 -44.99 -14.31
C LEU A 28 -3.26 -44.76 -15.81
N CYS A 29 -3.91 -43.76 -16.39
CA CYS A 29 -3.84 -43.48 -17.84
C CYS A 29 -3.15 -42.16 -18.19
N GLY A 30 -2.78 -41.35 -17.20
CA GLY A 30 -2.11 -40.05 -17.41
C GLY A 30 -3.04 -38.92 -17.88
N SER A 31 -4.34 -39.17 -18.07
CA SER A 31 -5.28 -38.13 -18.53
C SER A 31 -5.41 -37.01 -17.49
N LYS A 32 -5.31 -35.76 -17.95
CA LYS A 32 -5.61 -34.57 -17.14
C LYS A 32 -7.12 -34.33 -17.14
N ILE A 33 -7.74 -34.43 -15.97
CA ILE A 33 -9.19 -34.32 -15.80
C ILE A 33 -9.49 -33.01 -15.07
N ILE A 34 -10.45 -32.25 -15.60
CA ILE A 34 -10.95 -31.03 -14.97
C ILE A 34 -11.98 -31.44 -13.92
N VAL A 35 -11.76 -31.07 -12.66
CA VAL A 35 -12.74 -31.31 -11.60
C VAL A 35 -13.72 -30.13 -11.62
N PRO A 36 -15.02 -30.35 -11.90
CA PRO A 36 -15.97 -29.26 -11.90
C PRO A 36 -16.04 -28.64 -10.51
N SER A 37 -16.01 -27.31 -10.46
CA SER A 37 -16.03 -26.51 -9.25
C SER A 37 -17.34 -26.61 -8.47
N THR A 38 -18.27 -27.51 -8.82
CA THR A 38 -19.53 -27.70 -8.08
C THR A 38 -19.34 -28.18 -6.64
N THR A 39 -18.11 -28.50 -6.23
CA THR A 39 -17.68 -28.61 -4.84
C THR A 39 -16.97 -27.33 -4.39
N ILE A 40 -17.66 -26.18 -4.41
CA ILE A 40 -17.13 -24.95 -3.80
C ILE A 40 -17.20 -25.14 -2.29
N HIS A 41 -16.06 -25.11 -1.61
CA HIS A 41 -16.07 -24.95 -0.15
C HIS A 41 -16.28 -23.47 0.16
N GLU A 42 -17.16 -23.16 1.12
CA GLU A 42 -17.24 -21.83 1.72
C GLU A 42 -15.85 -21.34 2.21
N ASN A 43 -14.92 -22.26 2.48
CA ASN A 43 -13.53 -21.95 2.81
C ASN A 43 -12.69 -21.41 1.64
N ASP A 44 -13.01 -21.70 0.38
CA ASP A 44 -12.35 -21.05 -0.77
C ASP A 44 -12.85 -19.61 -0.99
N LEU A 45 -14.08 -19.30 -0.55
CA LEU A 45 -14.57 -17.92 -0.41
C LEU A 45 -13.98 -17.21 0.82
N ARG A 46 -13.40 -17.97 1.77
CA ARG A 46 -12.79 -17.46 3.00
C ARG A 46 -11.26 -17.34 2.93
N LYS A 47 -10.63 -17.75 1.82
CA LYS A 47 -9.28 -17.26 1.52
C LYS A 47 -9.40 -15.73 1.37
N PRO A 48 -8.59 -14.91 2.05
CA PRO A 48 -8.42 -13.51 1.70
C PRO A 48 -7.64 -13.42 0.37
N GLY A 49 -8.17 -14.06 -0.67
CA GLY A 49 -7.76 -13.97 -2.06
C GLY A 49 -8.83 -13.20 -2.81
N GLY A 50 -9.17 -12.00 -2.31
CA GLY A 50 -9.84 -11.03 -3.14
C GLY A 50 -8.98 -10.80 -4.39
N VAL A 51 -9.62 -10.73 -5.56
CA VAL A 51 -8.99 -10.33 -6.80
C VAL A 51 -8.55 -8.86 -6.64
N GLY A 52 -7.41 -8.66 -6.00
CA GLY A 52 -6.86 -7.38 -5.61
C GLY A 52 -5.45 -7.60 -5.06
N PRO A 53 -4.55 -6.61 -5.17
CA PRO A 53 -3.24 -6.75 -4.56
C PRO A 53 -3.44 -6.99 -3.06
N SER A 54 -2.87 -8.09 -2.54
CA SER A 54 -2.79 -8.30 -1.08
C SER A 54 -2.32 -6.99 -0.43
N LEU A 55 -2.87 -6.64 0.73
CA LEU A 55 -2.46 -5.46 1.49
C LEU A 55 -0.93 -5.39 1.65
N GLU A 56 -0.30 -6.57 1.76
CA GLU A 56 1.14 -6.74 1.81
C GLU A 56 1.82 -6.41 0.48
N ALA A 57 1.23 -6.83 -0.64
CA ALA A 57 1.72 -6.49 -1.98
C ALA A 57 1.65 -4.98 -2.23
N LEU A 58 0.54 -4.32 -1.86
CA LEU A 58 0.41 -2.86 -1.97
C LEU A 58 1.45 -2.13 -1.12
N ARG A 59 1.71 -2.63 0.10
CA ARG A 59 2.75 -2.11 0.97
C ARG A 59 4.13 -2.23 0.35
N ASN A 60 4.45 -3.39 -0.22
CA ASN A 60 5.74 -3.65 -0.87
C ASN A 60 5.94 -2.77 -2.11
N LEU A 61 4.90 -2.55 -2.90
CA LEU A 61 4.93 -1.63 -4.05
C LEU A 61 5.25 -0.20 -3.59
N LYS A 62 4.65 0.26 -2.49
CA LYS A 62 4.91 1.61 -1.98
C LYS A 62 6.32 1.76 -1.40
N LEU A 63 6.86 0.72 -0.79
CA LEU A 63 8.25 0.69 -0.35
C LEU A 63 9.24 0.72 -1.53
N ALA A 64 8.93 0.02 -2.62
CA ALA A 64 9.73 0.05 -3.84
C ALA A 64 9.76 1.45 -4.47
N GLU A 65 8.63 2.16 -4.46
CA GLU A 65 8.56 3.56 -4.91
C GLU A 65 9.47 4.47 -4.08
N ILE A 66 9.42 4.34 -2.76
CA ILE A 66 10.28 5.11 -1.83
C ILE A 66 11.77 4.80 -2.09
N GLN A 67 12.11 3.53 -2.38
CA GLN A 67 13.47 3.14 -2.74
C GLN A 67 13.93 3.77 -4.07
N SER A 68 13.04 3.88 -5.06
CA SER A 68 13.33 4.54 -6.34
C SER A 68 13.66 6.03 -6.14
N GLU A 69 12.86 6.72 -5.32
CA GLU A 69 13.09 8.12 -4.96
C GLU A 69 14.42 8.32 -4.23
N LEU A 70 14.81 7.36 -3.39
CA LEU A 70 16.11 7.37 -2.72
C LEU A 70 17.28 7.19 -3.68
N ASN A 71 17.16 6.24 -4.62
CA ASN A 71 18.17 6.01 -5.64
C ASN A 71 18.33 7.22 -6.57
N ALA A 72 17.24 7.97 -6.79
CA ALA A 72 17.25 9.21 -7.54
C ALA A 72 17.79 10.43 -6.75
N GLY A 73 18.26 10.24 -5.52
CA GLY A 73 18.80 11.30 -4.65
C GLY A 73 17.76 12.22 -4.02
N ARG A 74 16.46 11.94 -4.18
CA ARG A 74 15.34 12.75 -3.66
C ARG A 74 14.93 12.34 -2.25
N LYS A 75 15.88 12.38 -1.30
CA LYS A 75 15.69 11.91 0.09
C LYS A 75 14.52 12.58 0.82
N ILE A 76 14.28 13.87 0.57
CA ILE A 76 13.17 14.61 1.21
C ILE A 76 11.80 14.08 0.73
N GLU A 77 11.67 13.80 -0.58
CA GLU A 77 10.44 13.26 -1.16
C GLU A 77 10.18 11.83 -0.65
N ALA A 78 11.23 11.01 -0.53
CA ALA A 78 11.13 9.67 0.06
C ALA A 78 10.60 9.70 1.51
N ILE A 79 11.08 10.63 2.35
CA ILE A 79 10.59 10.81 3.73
C ILE A 79 9.12 11.22 3.74
N LYS A 80 8.74 12.15 2.85
CA LYS A 80 7.36 12.61 2.73
C LYS A 80 6.42 11.47 2.31
N LEU A 81 6.78 10.72 1.27
CA LEU A 81 6.04 9.55 0.81
C LEU A 81 5.91 8.48 1.89
N PHE A 82 6.95 8.23 2.67
CA PHE A 82 6.89 7.27 3.79
C PHE A 82 5.90 7.72 4.86
N ARG A 83 5.89 9.00 5.23
CA ARG A 83 4.93 9.55 6.21
C ARG A 83 3.50 9.49 5.71
N GLU A 84 3.26 9.86 4.46
CA GLU A 84 1.92 9.85 3.87
C GLU A 84 1.36 8.43 3.73
N SER A 85 2.22 7.46 3.40
CA SER A 85 1.81 6.08 3.14
C SER A 85 1.65 5.24 4.42
N PHE A 86 2.49 5.49 5.43
CA PHE A 86 2.56 4.70 6.66
C PHE A 86 2.09 5.46 7.90
N LYS A 87 1.64 6.72 7.74
CA LYS A 87 1.27 7.65 8.82
C LYS A 87 2.34 7.72 9.92
N ALA A 88 3.61 7.63 9.52
CA ALA A 88 4.74 7.60 10.44
C ALA A 88 5.13 9.02 10.90
N ASP A 89 5.69 9.11 12.11
CA ASP A 89 6.30 10.33 12.61
C ASP A 89 7.54 10.72 11.80
N LEU A 90 7.90 12.01 11.85
CA LEU A 90 9.03 12.55 11.08
C LEU A 90 10.36 11.85 11.44
N SER A 91 10.59 11.57 12.73
CA SER A 91 11.78 10.85 13.19
C SER A 91 11.80 9.43 12.63
N THR A 92 10.69 8.69 12.78
CA THR A 92 10.56 7.31 12.30
C THR A 92 10.74 7.21 10.78
N ALA A 93 10.19 8.17 10.03
CA ALA A 93 10.33 8.21 8.58
C ALA A 93 11.76 8.51 8.15
N LYS A 94 12.44 9.43 8.83
CA LYS A 94 13.85 9.74 8.56
C LYS A 94 14.74 8.52 8.83
N ASP A 95 14.56 7.88 9.98
CA ASP A 95 15.35 6.71 10.37
C ASP A 95 15.13 5.54 9.39
N ALA A 96 13.88 5.27 9.02
CA ALA A 96 13.55 4.21 8.06
C ALA A 96 14.21 4.46 6.69
N VAL A 97 14.15 5.70 6.20
CA VAL A 97 14.76 6.11 4.94
C VAL A 97 16.29 6.03 4.98
N GLU A 98 16.92 6.36 6.11
CA GLU A 98 18.37 6.22 6.29
C GLU A 98 18.82 4.76 6.34
N MET A 99 18.03 3.88 6.94
CA MET A 99 18.27 2.44 6.89
C MET A 99 18.13 1.88 5.46
N MET A 100 17.12 2.33 4.72
CA MET A 100 16.94 1.97 3.30
C MET A 100 18.10 2.44 2.42
N GLN A 101 18.63 3.63 2.69
CA GLN A 101 19.74 4.21 1.94
C GLN A 101 21.08 3.53 2.23
N SER A 102 21.30 3.11 3.48
CA SER A 102 22.53 2.42 3.90
C SER A 102 22.59 0.94 3.49
N GLY A 103 21.58 0.44 2.77
CA GLY A 103 21.48 -0.97 2.38
C GLY A 103 21.22 -1.90 3.56
N ALA A 104 20.93 -1.35 4.74
CA ALA A 104 20.58 -2.13 5.91
C ALA A 104 19.15 -2.66 5.75
N ARG A 105 18.96 -3.98 5.88
CA ARG A 105 17.62 -4.55 5.97
C ARG A 105 16.90 -3.91 7.15
N ILE A 106 15.74 -3.30 6.89
CA ILE A 106 14.91 -2.71 7.93
C ILE A 106 14.57 -3.83 8.92
N PRO A 107 15.03 -3.78 10.19
CA PRO A 107 14.68 -4.79 11.16
C PRO A 107 13.17 -4.75 11.35
N GLY A 108 12.49 -5.89 11.29
CA GLY A 108 11.02 -5.98 11.43
C GLY A 108 10.46 -5.29 12.68
N LYS A 109 11.32 -4.96 13.65
CA LYS A 109 11.02 -4.13 14.84
C LYS A 109 10.65 -2.68 14.52
N ALA A 110 11.20 -2.08 13.45
CA ALA A 110 10.83 -0.73 13.01
C ALA A 110 9.44 -0.68 12.37
N LEU A 111 9.05 -1.75 11.66
CA LEU A 111 7.69 -1.94 11.13
C LEU A 111 6.68 -2.28 12.25
N SER A 112 7.13 -2.93 13.33
CA SER A 112 6.29 -3.23 14.48
C SER A 112 5.89 -2.01 15.33
N LYS A 113 6.59 -0.86 15.19
CA LYS A 113 6.18 0.40 15.83
C LYS A 113 5.10 1.14 15.04
N VAL A 114 4.87 0.77 13.78
CA VAL A 114 3.64 1.13 13.07
C VAL A 114 2.56 0.19 13.60
N ALA A 115 1.97 0.55 14.74
CA ALA A 115 0.92 -0.25 15.34
C ALA A 115 -0.20 -0.45 14.31
N PRO A 116 -0.72 -1.68 14.12
CA PRO A 116 -2.06 -1.81 13.58
C PRO A 116 -2.98 -1.06 14.55
N GLU A 117 -3.60 0.03 14.08
CA GLU A 117 -4.68 0.65 14.85
C GLU A 117 -5.65 -0.47 15.22
N LYS A 118 -5.97 -0.53 16.52
CA LYS A 118 -6.96 -1.44 17.11
C LYS A 118 -8.24 -1.42 16.25
N PRO A 119 -9.04 -2.51 16.20
CA PRO A 119 -10.31 -2.48 15.50
C PRO A 119 -11.15 -1.33 16.06
N VAL A 120 -11.22 -0.23 15.32
CA VAL A 120 -12.20 0.82 15.57
C VAL A 120 -13.51 0.20 15.14
N GLU A 121 -14.36 -0.10 16.12
CA GLU A 121 -15.76 -0.42 15.89
C GLU A 121 -16.41 0.77 15.20
N GLN A 122 -16.38 0.76 13.86
CA GLN A 122 -17.02 1.75 13.02
C GLN A 122 -18.52 1.52 13.08
N LYS A 123 -19.16 2.21 14.03
CA LYS A 123 -20.59 2.48 13.94
C LYS A 123 -20.80 3.30 12.66
N ILE A 124 -21.41 2.66 11.67
CA ILE A 124 -21.77 3.24 10.38
C ILE A 124 -22.70 4.42 10.64
N HIS A 125 -22.17 5.64 10.60
CA HIS A 125 -22.94 6.84 10.33
C HIS A 125 -22.57 7.32 8.95
N THR A 126 -23.46 7.01 8.01
CA THR A 126 -23.54 7.57 6.67
C THR A 126 -23.84 9.06 6.76
N ASN A 127 -22.80 9.88 6.59
CA ASN A 127 -22.94 11.18 5.94
C ASN A 127 -21.61 11.52 5.25
N VAL A 128 -21.53 11.23 3.96
CA VAL A 128 -20.44 11.71 3.12
C VAL A 128 -20.84 13.07 2.56
N PRO A 129 -20.30 14.20 3.06
CA PRO A 129 -20.13 15.36 2.21
C PRO A 129 -18.84 15.19 1.42
N VAL A 130 -18.97 14.73 0.18
CA VAL A 130 -17.99 15.09 -0.85
C VAL A 130 -18.17 16.60 -1.03
N ASN A 131 -17.17 17.38 -0.62
CA ASN A 131 -16.94 18.65 -1.27
C ASN A 131 -15.44 18.92 -1.38
N GLN A 132 -15.11 19.21 -2.61
CA GLN A 132 -13.82 19.19 -3.24
C GLN A 132 -13.25 20.63 -3.26
N ASP A 133 -11.92 20.70 -3.30
CA ASP A 133 -11.09 21.83 -3.69
C ASP A 133 -11.21 23.17 -2.92
N LYS A 134 -10.17 23.49 -2.15
CA LYS A 134 -9.63 24.85 -2.09
C LYS A 134 -8.12 24.82 -2.25
N GLY A 135 -7.68 25.34 -3.39
CA GLY A 135 -6.29 25.52 -3.77
C GLY A 135 -5.51 26.34 -2.75
N ASN A 136 -4.28 25.91 -2.52
CA ASN A 136 -3.29 26.55 -1.66
C ASN A 136 -2.75 27.83 -2.34
N SER A 137 -3.47 28.94 -2.24
CA SER A 137 -3.04 30.27 -2.70
C SER A 137 -2.30 31.09 -1.63
N SER A 138 -1.98 30.52 -0.47
CA SER A 138 -1.47 31.26 0.69
C SER A 138 0.04 31.55 0.68
N ARG A 139 0.78 31.12 -0.34
CA ARG A 139 2.24 31.37 -0.45
C ARG A 139 2.61 32.61 -1.25
N ILE A 140 1.68 33.16 -2.05
CA ILE A 140 1.96 34.33 -2.91
C ILE A 140 1.65 35.64 -2.16
N ALA A 141 0.67 35.63 -1.25
CA ALA A 141 0.29 36.84 -0.51
C ALA A 141 1.35 37.27 0.54
N THR A 142 2.05 36.31 1.15
CA THR A 142 3.08 36.61 2.17
C THR A 142 4.37 37.14 1.55
N THR A 143 4.74 36.72 0.33
CA THR A 143 5.94 37.22 -0.35
C THR A 143 5.78 38.65 -0.85
N ILE A 144 4.59 39.03 -1.32
CA ILE A 144 4.31 40.41 -1.78
C ILE A 144 4.30 41.39 -0.61
N PHE A 145 3.73 41.00 0.54
CA PHE A 145 3.72 41.85 1.74
C PHE A 145 5.14 42.14 2.25
N TRP A 146 6.01 41.13 2.32
CA TRP A 146 7.42 41.33 2.70
C TRP A 146 8.22 42.17 1.69
N MET A 147 7.94 42.03 0.38
CA MET A 147 8.55 42.88 -0.64
C MET A 147 8.21 44.37 -0.47
N ILE A 148 6.94 44.70 -0.20
CA ILE A 148 6.52 46.09 -0.01
C ILE A 148 7.13 46.68 1.26
N VAL A 149 7.19 45.91 2.35
CA VAL A 149 7.80 46.36 3.62
C VAL A 149 9.30 46.62 3.46
N ILE A 150 10.03 45.72 2.81
CA ILE A 150 11.48 45.88 2.58
C ILE A 150 11.75 47.05 1.64
N PHE A 151 10.96 47.19 0.56
CA PHE A 151 11.12 48.29 -0.39
C PHE A 151 10.78 49.64 0.23
N GLY A 152 9.74 49.71 1.08
CA GLY A 152 9.38 50.91 1.83
C GLY A 152 10.46 51.34 2.82
N ILE A 153 11.06 50.38 3.55
CA ILE A 153 12.18 50.66 4.47
C ILE A 153 13.40 51.17 3.69
N ALA A 154 13.72 50.57 2.53
CA ALA A 154 14.84 51.01 1.70
C ALA A 154 14.66 52.44 1.16
N ILE A 155 13.43 52.82 0.76
CA ILE A 155 13.11 54.18 0.32
C ILE A 155 13.22 55.17 1.49
N ALA A 156 12.70 54.82 2.67
CA ALA A 156 12.78 55.69 3.85
C ALA A 156 14.23 55.96 4.28
N VAL A 157 15.10 54.94 4.24
CA VAL A 157 16.54 55.09 4.52
C VAL A 157 17.24 55.97 3.49
N ARG A 158 16.83 55.92 2.21
CA ARG A 158 17.39 56.79 1.17
C ARG A 158 16.97 58.25 1.33
N ILE A 159 15.71 58.52 1.69
CA ILE A 159 15.21 59.88 1.92
C ILE A 159 15.82 60.53 3.16
N PHE A 160 16.13 59.75 4.20
CA PHE A 160 16.69 60.28 5.45
C PHE A 160 18.23 60.43 5.41
N SER A 161 18.88 59.97 4.34
CA SER A 161 20.34 60.01 4.17
C SER A 161 20.83 61.10 3.19
N GLU A 162 19.92 61.91 2.66
CA GLU A 162 20.17 63.19 1.95
C GLU A 162 19.78 64.36 2.85
#